data_AF-A0A840H9Z5-F1
#
_entry.id   AF-A0A840H9Z5-F1
#
_cell.length_a   1.000
_cell.length_b   1.000
_cell.length_c   1.000
_cell.angle_alpha   90.00
_cell.angle_beta   90.00
_cell.angle_gamma   90.00
#
_symmetry.space_group_name_H-M   'P 1'
#
loop_
_entity.id
_entity.type
_entity.pdbx_description
1 polymer ?
#
loop_
_entity_poly.entity_id
_entity_poly.type
_entity_poly.pdbx_seq_one_letter_code
_entity_poly.pdbx_strand_id
1 'polypeptide(L)'
;MLKPKSGTDHKQHWAEISDDQLASMDLIVDDPSALPGVVTEIPPNHQDAFIEYTYDLRGSGRDDEFACVHGHHRHLHGAVMRLGEARFLVGWMCAETIYGESLAGRRADYDAAVSRRHAIIRIGELREAITEFSMWADAVVKSKVLEAHDELRRQISSRFPFVFESLRDCGGRIGGVVMPRHLCAQYGNYLEDSFARLMKEIASVALALAGDHQRAMKSVGKIRSDIEGIIRRAEIAMARLADVELFFQPAVLSTICTAANNAVPRRATHYAGLLKLTCRSEVVEIPPSFALPDRKAIERLRAVLSG
;
A
#
# COMPACT_ATOMS: atom_id res chain seq x y z
N MET A 1 53.58 -20.10 -23.97
CA MET A 1 52.88 -19.88 -22.70
C MET A 1 51.62 -19.06 -22.97
N LEU A 2 50.47 -19.73 -23.02
CA LEU A 2 49.17 -19.08 -23.18
C LEU A 2 48.71 -18.60 -21.79
N LYS A 3 48.41 -17.30 -21.65
CA LYS A 3 47.75 -16.76 -20.45
C LYS A 3 46.38 -17.44 -20.31
N PRO A 4 45.99 -17.93 -19.12
CA PRO A 4 44.63 -18.41 -18.92
C PRO A 4 43.67 -17.24 -19.08
N LYS A 5 42.59 -17.47 -19.85
CA LYS A 5 41.45 -16.56 -19.95
C LYS A 5 40.86 -16.45 -18.55
N SER A 6 40.85 -15.24 -18.00
CA SER A 6 40.09 -14.90 -16.79
C SER A 6 38.63 -15.28 -17.01
N GLY A 7 38.13 -16.22 -16.19
CA GLY A 7 36.77 -16.72 -16.21
C GLY A 7 35.76 -15.58 -16.23
N THR A 8 34.93 -15.57 -17.26
CA THR A 8 33.98 -14.48 -17.57
C THR A 8 32.52 -14.92 -17.36
N ASP A 9 32.28 -16.05 -16.70
CA ASP A 9 30.95 -16.70 -16.62
C ASP A 9 30.17 -16.43 -15.32
N HIS A 10 30.76 -15.81 -14.30
CA HIS A 10 30.07 -15.67 -13.00
C HIS A 10 28.82 -14.76 -13.05
N LYS A 11 28.70 -13.90 -14.06
CA LYS A 11 27.62 -12.90 -14.16
C LYS A 11 26.26 -13.44 -14.62
N GLN A 12 26.14 -14.72 -14.98
CA GLN A 12 24.97 -15.18 -15.74
C GLN A 12 23.87 -15.85 -14.92
N HIS A 13 24.17 -16.57 -13.83
CA HIS A 13 23.14 -17.41 -13.18
C HIS A 13 21.87 -16.63 -12.78
N TRP A 14 22.02 -15.58 -11.96
CA TRP A 14 20.89 -14.77 -11.51
C TRP A 14 20.26 -13.91 -12.61
N ALA A 15 21.01 -13.62 -13.68
CA ALA A 15 20.53 -12.86 -14.83
C ALA A 15 19.62 -13.69 -15.74
N GLU A 16 19.85 -15.00 -15.82
CA GLU A 16 19.07 -15.94 -16.64
C GLU A 16 17.73 -16.34 -16.01
N ILE A 17 17.59 -16.15 -14.69
CA ILE A 17 16.34 -16.44 -13.98
C ILE A 17 15.28 -15.39 -14.34
N SER A 18 14.11 -15.88 -14.78
CA SER A 18 12.94 -15.03 -15.08
C SER A 18 12.35 -14.39 -13.82
N ASP A 19 11.61 -13.29 -13.98
CA ASP A 19 10.96 -12.62 -12.84
C ASP A 19 9.99 -13.56 -12.10
N ASP A 20 9.22 -14.37 -12.82
CA ASP A 20 8.25 -15.31 -12.23
C ASP A 20 8.95 -16.40 -11.39
N GLN A 21 10.05 -16.95 -11.92
CA GLN A 21 10.87 -17.91 -11.17
C GLN A 21 11.46 -17.25 -9.93
N LEU A 22 12.07 -16.06 -10.08
CA LEU A 22 12.73 -15.37 -8.99
C LEU A 22 11.74 -14.99 -7.87
N ALA A 23 10.51 -14.57 -8.22
CA ALA A 23 9.44 -14.29 -7.26
C ALA A 23 9.03 -15.53 -6.46
N SER A 24 9.03 -16.71 -7.09
CA SER A 24 8.66 -17.99 -6.47
C SER A 24 9.76 -18.62 -5.59
N MET A 25 11.01 -18.16 -5.71
CA MET A 25 12.13 -18.71 -4.95
C MET A 25 12.13 -18.20 -3.51
N ASP A 26 12.57 -19.03 -2.56
CA ASP A 26 12.98 -18.57 -1.23
C ASP A 26 14.49 -18.41 -1.22
N LEU A 27 14.99 -17.18 -1.12
CA LEU A 27 16.42 -16.88 -1.15
C LEU A 27 17.08 -16.93 0.25
N ILE A 28 16.28 -17.01 1.31
CA ILE A 28 16.77 -17.13 2.69
C ILE A 28 16.47 -18.54 3.18
N VAL A 29 17.42 -19.13 3.91
CA VAL A 29 17.28 -20.48 4.48
C VAL A 29 17.57 -20.46 5.98
N ASP A 30 16.63 -20.99 6.76
CA ASP A 30 16.72 -21.04 8.23
C ASP A 30 17.48 -22.27 8.75
N ASP A 31 17.57 -23.33 7.93
CA ASP A 31 18.36 -24.52 8.24
C ASP A 31 19.19 -24.98 7.02
N PRO A 32 20.34 -24.33 6.77
CA PRO A 32 21.13 -24.58 5.58
C PRO A 32 21.67 -26.02 5.48
N SER A 33 21.81 -26.75 6.60
CA SER A 33 22.26 -28.15 6.60
C SER A 33 21.23 -29.16 6.14
N ALA A 34 19.94 -28.84 6.27
CA ALA A 34 18.86 -29.73 5.84
C ALA A 34 18.61 -29.67 4.33
N LEU A 35 19.30 -28.76 3.62
CA LEU A 35 19.20 -28.67 2.17
C LEU A 35 19.70 -29.97 1.51
N PRO A 36 18.97 -30.48 0.50
CA PRO A 36 19.41 -31.66 -0.22
C PRO A 36 20.73 -31.38 -0.97
N GLY A 37 21.62 -32.36 -1.03
CA GLY A 37 22.89 -32.25 -1.76
C GLY A 37 23.98 -31.45 -1.05
N VAL A 38 23.83 -31.16 0.25
CA VAL A 38 24.90 -30.57 1.06
C VAL A 38 26.06 -31.57 1.21
N VAL A 39 27.23 -31.18 0.72
CA VAL A 39 28.48 -31.95 0.83
C VAL A 39 29.39 -31.36 1.89
N THR A 40 30.20 -32.22 2.52
CA THR A 40 31.14 -31.86 3.58
C THR A 40 32.57 -31.64 3.06
N GLU A 41 32.82 -31.94 1.79
CA GLU A 41 34.12 -31.76 1.13
C GLU A 41 34.02 -30.71 0.02
N ILE A 42 35.10 -29.96 -0.21
CA ILE A 42 35.12 -28.87 -1.20
C ILE A 42 35.01 -29.50 -2.59
N PRO A 43 34.00 -29.15 -3.39
CA PRO A 43 33.90 -29.69 -4.74
C PRO A 43 35.09 -29.26 -5.62
N PRO A 44 35.55 -30.13 -6.53
CA PRO A 44 36.48 -29.71 -7.58
C PRO A 44 35.85 -28.54 -8.36
N ASN A 45 36.66 -27.55 -8.72
CA ASN A 45 36.18 -26.33 -9.41
C ASN A 45 35.19 -25.47 -8.59
N HIS A 46 35.27 -25.46 -7.26
CA HIS A 46 34.52 -24.53 -6.37
C HIS A 46 34.67 -23.03 -6.75
N GLN A 47 35.63 -22.67 -7.60
CA GLN A 47 35.76 -21.34 -8.20
C GLN A 47 34.61 -21.00 -9.16
N ASP A 48 33.89 -21.99 -9.68
CA ASP A 48 32.73 -21.78 -10.56
C ASP A 48 31.40 -21.72 -9.79
N ALA A 49 31.44 -22.00 -8.48
CA ALA A 49 30.25 -21.96 -7.64
C ALA A 49 29.68 -20.54 -7.49
N PHE A 50 28.36 -20.44 -7.35
CA PHE A 50 27.67 -19.19 -7.04
C PHE A 50 27.00 -19.28 -5.66
N ILE A 51 26.65 -18.13 -5.08
CA ILE A 51 25.87 -18.07 -3.84
C ILE A 51 24.42 -18.36 -4.20
N GLU A 52 23.87 -19.45 -3.68
CA GLU A 52 22.47 -19.84 -3.86
C GLU A 52 21.58 -19.26 -2.76
N TYR A 53 22.06 -19.33 -1.50
CA TYR A 53 21.37 -18.81 -0.33
C TYR A 53 22.34 -18.13 0.63
N THR A 54 21.81 -17.24 1.45
CA THR A 54 22.49 -16.71 2.64
C THR A 54 21.73 -17.10 3.90
N TYR A 55 22.45 -17.33 4.98
CA TYR A 55 21.86 -17.66 6.29
C TYR A 55 22.54 -16.85 7.38
N ASP A 56 21.76 -16.36 8.35
CA ASP A 56 22.24 -15.70 9.57
C ASP A 56 21.45 -16.22 10.77
N LEU A 57 22.10 -17.04 11.58
CA LEU A 57 21.49 -17.73 12.72
C LEU A 57 21.89 -17.09 14.05
N ARG A 58 22.63 -15.97 14.02
CA ARG A 58 22.99 -15.24 15.23
C ARG A 58 21.73 -14.70 15.90
N GLY A 59 21.57 -14.99 17.19
CA GLY A 59 20.39 -14.55 17.95
C GLY A 59 19.12 -15.37 17.72
N SER A 60 19.18 -16.45 16.92
CA SER A 60 18.06 -17.40 16.73
C SER A 60 17.81 -18.32 17.93
N GLY A 61 18.67 -18.27 18.95
CA GLY A 61 18.65 -19.20 20.09
C GLY A 61 19.16 -20.61 19.75
N ARG A 62 19.61 -20.85 18.51
CA ARG A 62 20.36 -22.05 18.14
C ARG A 62 21.82 -21.88 18.54
N ASP A 63 22.34 -22.84 19.28
CA ASP A 63 23.78 -22.98 19.60
C ASP A 63 24.52 -23.82 18.55
N ASP A 64 23.78 -24.41 17.60
CA ASP A 64 24.31 -25.32 16.59
C ASP A 64 25.04 -24.54 15.48
N GLU A 65 26.36 -24.46 15.59
CA GLU A 65 27.21 -23.91 14.54
C GLU A 65 27.46 -24.95 13.43
N PHE A 66 27.46 -24.52 12.17
CA PHE A 66 27.71 -25.39 11.03
C PHE A 66 29.19 -25.51 10.71
N ALA A 67 29.62 -26.70 10.31
CA ALA A 67 30.98 -26.94 9.84
C ALA A 67 31.19 -26.30 8.46
N CYS A 68 32.19 -25.44 8.34
CA CYS A 68 32.64 -24.91 7.07
C CYS A 68 33.25 -26.02 6.22
N VAL A 69 32.92 -26.09 4.92
CA VAL A 69 33.56 -27.04 4.00
C VAL A 69 35.08 -26.82 3.89
N HIS A 70 35.55 -25.61 4.19
CA HIS A 70 36.94 -25.18 4.04
C HIS A 70 37.82 -25.41 5.29
N GLY A 71 37.33 -26.10 6.32
CA GLY A 71 38.17 -26.50 7.45
C GLY A 71 37.41 -26.67 8.77
N HIS A 72 38.14 -26.59 9.89
CA HIS A 72 37.60 -26.86 11.23
C HIS A 72 36.83 -25.69 11.84
N HIS A 73 36.60 -24.61 11.09
CA HIS A 73 35.83 -23.48 11.57
C HIS A 73 34.33 -23.79 11.56
N ARG A 74 33.66 -23.30 12.59
CA ARG A 74 32.23 -23.39 12.73
C ARG A 74 31.62 -22.00 12.66
N HIS A 75 30.44 -21.90 12.05
CA HIS A 75 29.82 -20.61 11.75
C HIS A 75 28.32 -20.62 11.95
N LEU A 76 27.81 -19.48 12.43
CA LEU A 76 26.37 -19.15 12.50
C LEU A 76 25.91 -18.25 11.35
N HIS A 77 26.82 -17.73 10.54
CA HIS A 77 26.52 -16.77 9.47
C HIS A 77 27.41 -17.04 8.26
N GLY A 78 26.80 -17.15 7.09
CA GLY A 78 27.50 -17.51 5.86
C GLY A 78 26.61 -17.64 4.64
N ALA A 79 27.12 -18.39 3.67
CA ALA A 79 26.43 -18.67 2.41
C ALA A 79 26.39 -20.16 2.11
N VAL A 80 25.33 -20.56 1.42
CA VAL A 80 25.24 -21.83 0.72
C VAL A 80 25.72 -21.59 -0.70
N MET A 81 26.84 -22.22 -1.04
CA MET A 81 27.40 -22.19 -2.38
C MET A 81 26.87 -23.37 -3.19
N ARG A 82 26.55 -23.16 -4.46
CA ARG A 82 26.09 -24.22 -5.37
C ARG A 82 27.00 -24.39 -6.57
N LEU A 83 27.29 -25.64 -6.91
CA LEU A 83 28.00 -26.06 -8.11
C LEU A 83 27.34 -27.33 -8.66
N GLY A 84 26.59 -27.20 -9.77
CA GLY A 84 25.73 -28.28 -10.26
C GLY A 84 24.71 -28.71 -9.21
N GLU A 85 24.72 -29.99 -8.83
CA GLU A 85 23.86 -30.55 -7.77
C GLU A 85 24.49 -30.48 -6.37
N ALA A 86 25.77 -30.12 -6.27
CA ALA A 86 26.45 -30.03 -4.98
C ALA A 86 26.19 -28.67 -4.33
N ARG A 87 25.79 -28.71 -3.05
CA ARG A 87 25.71 -27.55 -2.16
C ARG A 87 26.78 -27.66 -1.09
N PHE A 88 27.38 -26.56 -0.68
CA PHE A 88 28.34 -26.58 0.42
C PHE A 88 28.29 -25.29 1.23
N LEU A 89 28.48 -25.44 2.55
CA LEU A 89 28.36 -24.35 3.50
C LEU A 89 29.70 -23.66 3.70
N VAL A 90 29.69 -22.34 3.58
CA VAL A 90 30.88 -21.52 3.82
C VAL A 90 30.51 -20.37 4.75
N GLY A 91 31.16 -20.32 5.91
CA GLY A 91 31.05 -19.14 6.77
C GLY A 91 31.69 -17.93 6.14
N TRP A 92 31.13 -16.73 6.37
CA TRP A 92 31.60 -15.55 5.66
C TRP A 92 33.09 -15.23 5.86
N MET A 93 33.59 -15.40 7.08
CA MET A 93 35.01 -15.18 7.37
C MET A 93 35.93 -16.11 6.56
N CYS A 94 35.54 -17.37 6.41
CA CYS A 94 36.26 -18.33 5.56
C CYS A 94 36.12 -17.95 4.08
N ALA A 95 34.92 -17.57 3.66
CA ALA A 95 34.66 -17.20 2.28
C ALA A 95 35.52 -16.00 1.86
N GLU A 96 35.60 -14.94 2.67
CA GLU A 96 36.38 -13.73 2.37
C GLU A 96 37.87 -14.05 2.21
N THR A 97 38.41 -14.91 3.08
CA THR A 97 39.81 -15.32 3.04
C THR A 97 40.15 -16.15 1.81
N ILE A 98 39.23 -17.02 1.38
CA ILE A 98 39.50 -18.03 0.35
C ILE A 98 39.14 -17.53 -1.05
N TYR A 99 38.02 -16.83 -1.19
CA TYR A 99 37.51 -16.37 -2.47
C TYR A 99 37.88 -14.91 -2.77
N GLY A 100 38.20 -14.10 -1.76
CA GLY A 100 38.64 -12.71 -1.94
C GLY A 100 37.70 -11.88 -2.83
N GLU A 101 38.25 -11.21 -3.85
CA GLU A 101 37.50 -10.38 -4.80
C GLU A 101 36.40 -11.14 -5.56
N SER A 102 36.58 -12.44 -5.82
CA SER A 102 35.56 -13.25 -6.50
C SER A 102 34.30 -13.41 -5.64
N LEU A 103 34.44 -13.39 -4.30
CA LEU A 103 33.29 -13.41 -3.40
C LEU A 103 32.48 -12.14 -3.49
N ALA A 104 33.15 -10.98 -3.56
CA ALA A 104 32.49 -9.69 -3.64
C ALA A 104 31.61 -9.60 -4.90
N GLY A 105 32.11 -10.11 -6.03
CA GLY A 105 31.32 -10.22 -7.26
C GLY A 105 30.09 -11.12 -7.10
N ARG A 106 30.28 -12.34 -6.60
CA ARG A 106 29.18 -13.29 -6.37
C ARG A 106 28.12 -12.75 -5.41
N ARG A 107 28.56 -12.06 -4.36
CA ARG A 107 27.68 -11.45 -3.37
C ARG A 107 26.90 -10.29 -3.98
N ALA A 108 27.54 -9.43 -4.77
CA ALA A 108 26.86 -8.36 -5.46
C ALA A 108 25.78 -8.89 -6.43
N ASP A 109 26.07 -9.97 -7.16
CA ASP A 109 25.10 -10.60 -8.06
C ASP A 109 23.91 -11.21 -7.29
N TYR A 110 24.18 -11.89 -6.17
CA TYR A 110 23.13 -12.42 -5.28
C TYR A 110 22.30 -11.30 -4.63
N ASP A 111 22.92 -10.26 -4.08
CA ASP A 111 22.24 -9.12 -3.46
C ASP A 111 21.37 -8.37 -4.49
N ALA A 112 21.83 -8.29 -5.74
CA ALA A 112 21.03 -7.76 -6.85
C ALA A 112 19.82 -8.65 -7.17
N ALA A 113 19.96 -9.98 -7.12
CA ALA A 113 18.86 -10.92 -7.29
C ALA A 113 17.81 -10.81 -6.16
N VAL A 114 18.26 -10.73 -4.90
CA VAL A 114 17.40 -10.50 -3.73
C VAL A 114 16.64 -9.17 -3.88
N SER A 115 17.34 -8.11 -4.25
CA SER A 115 16.74 -6.79 -4.47
C SER A 115 15.71 -6.81 -5.61
N ARG A 116 16.02 -7.51 -6.72
CA ARG A 116 15.08 -7.71 -7.85
C ARG A 116 13.86 -8.50 -7.42
N ARG A 117 14.01 -9.57 -6.62
CA ARG A 117 12.90 -10.36 -6.07
C ARG A 117 11.98 -9.49 -5.22
N HIS A 118 12.53 -8.75 -4.26
CA HIS A 118 11.75 -7.86 -3.40
C HIS A 118 10.97 -6.82 -4.23
N ALA A 119 11.61 -6.25 -5.25
CA ALA A 119 10.96 -5.33 -6.18
C ALA A 119 9.78 -5.98 -6.93
N ILE A 120 9.95 -7.19 -7.46
CA ILE A 120 8.90 -7.92 -8.18
C ILE A 120 7.70 -8.17 -7.26
N ILE A 121 7.93 -8.74 -6.08
CA ILE A 121 6.89 -9.01 -5.09
C ILE A 121 6.16 -7.72 -4.74
N ARG A 122 6.89 -6.65 -4.46
CA ARG A 122 6.30 -5.37 -4.08
C ARG A 122 5.45 -4.74 -5.19
N ILE A 123 5.91 -4.82 -6.43
CA ILE A 123 5.13 -4.34 -7.58
C ILE A 123 3.88 -5.21 -7.76
N GLY A 124 3.97 -6.52 -7.52
CA GLY A 124 2.83 -7.44 -7.50
C GLY A 124 1.78 -7.02 -6.48
N GLU A 125 2.16 -6.83 -5.22
CA GLU A 125 1.28 -6.36 -4.15
C GLU A 125 0.61 -5.02 -4.49
N LEU A 126 1.37 -4.07 -5.05
CA LEU A 126 0.84 -2.77 -5.49
C LEU A 126 -0.18 -2.91 -6.62
N ARG A 127 0.05 -3.80 -7.59
CA ARG A 127 -0.90 -4.06 -8.68
C ARG A 127 -2.22 -4.63 -8.15
N GLU A 128 -2.15 -5.60 -7.24
CA GLU A 128 -3.33 -6.17 -6.60
C GLU A 128 -4.10 -5.10 -5.80
N ALA A 129 -3.41 -4.35 -4.95
CA ALA A 129 -4.03 -3.30 -4.15
C ALA A 129 -4.69 -2.21 -5.01
N ILE A 130 -4.05 -1.80 -6.12
CA ILE A 130 -4.64 -0.84 -7.07
C ILE A 130 -5.84 -1.42 -7.80
N THR A 131 -5.83 -2.71 -8.15
CA THR A 131 -6.96 -3.37 -8.79
C THR A 131 -8.17 -3.38 -7.86
N GLU A 132 -7.98 -3.79 -6.60
CA GLU A 132 -9.04 -3.76 -5.59
C GLU A 132 -9.56 -2.36 -5.31
N PHE A 133 -8.65 -1.38 -5.22
CA PHE A 133 -9.01 0.02 -5.06
C PHE A 133 -9.82 0.55 -6.25
N SER A 134 -9.47 0.16 -7.47
CA SER A 134 -10.22 0.50 -8.68
C SER A 134 -11.63 -0.09 -8.65
N MET A 135 -11.78 -1.35 -8.24
CA MET A 135 -13.08 -2.00 -8.10
C MET A 135 -13.94 -1.31 -7.04
N TRP A 136 -13.33 -0.93 -5.92
CA TRP A 136 -14.00 -0.16 -4.88
C TRP A 136 -14.49 1.19 -5.39
N ALA A 137 -13.63 1.96 -6.08
CA ALA A 137 -14.00 3.27 -6.60
C ALA A 137 -15.14 3.18 -7.63
N ASP A 138 -15.08 2.18 -8.53
CA ASP A 138 -16.15 1.88 -9.48
C ASP A 138 -17.47 1.50 -8.78
N ALA A 139 -17.41 0.69 -7.72
CA ALA A 139 -18.59 0.33 -6.91
C ALA A 139 -19.21 1.56 -6.22
N VAL A 140 -18.40 2.49 -5.72
CA VAL A 140 -18.89 3.75 -5.13
C VAL A 140 -19.59 4.61 -6.19
N VAL A 141 -19.00 4.76 -7.38
CA VAL A 141 -19.60 5.53 -8.49
C VAL A 141 -20.91 4.92 -8.96
N LYS A 142 -20.99 3.58 -9.06
CA LYS A 142 -22.22 2.88 -9.45
C LYS A 142 -23.28 2.85 -8.35
N SER A 143 -22.91 3.19 -7.12
CA SER A 143 -23.85 3.29 -6.02
C SER A 143 -24.62 4.63 -6.08
N LYS A 144 -25.82 4.66 -5.50
CA LYS A 144 -26.61 5.89 -5.38
C LYS A 144 -26.09 6.85 -4.30
N VAL A 145 -24.93 6.59 -3.70
CA VAL A 145 -24.43 7.36 -2.55
C VAL A 145 -24.03 8.78 -2.93
N LEU A 146 -23.45 8.95 -4.13
CA LEU A 146 -23.02 10.26 -4.64
C LEU A 146 -24.24 11.13 -4.97
N GLU A 147 -25.21 10.55 -5.71
CA GLU A 147 -26.50 11.20 -6.01
C GLU A 147 -27.25 11.58 -4.72
N ALA A 148 -27.30 10.67 -3.75
CA ALA A 148 -27.97 10.90 -2.47
C ALA A 148 -27.32 12.05 -1.68
N HIS A 149 -25.98 12.14 -1.67
CA HIS A 149 -25.26 13.25 -1.07
C HIS A 149 -25.60 14.58 -1.77
N ASP A 150 -25.55 14.62 -3.09
CA ASP A 150 -25.76 15.85 -3.86
C ASP A 150 -27.22 16.33 -3.80
N GLU A 151 -28.17 15.39 -3.81
CA GLU A 151 -29.59 15.68 -3.60
C GLU A 151 -29.84 16.23 -2.19
N LEU A 152 -29.27 15.61 -1.16
CA LEU A 152 -29.38 16.12 0.21
C LEU A 152 -28.84 17.55 0.34
N ARG A 153 -27.65 17.79 -0.21
CA ARG A 153 -27.04 19.12 -0.24
C ARG A 153 -27.95 20.14 -0.92
N ARG A 154 -28.55 19.78 -2.06
CA ARG A 154 -29.50 20.63 -2.80
C ARG A 154 -30.76 20.89 -2.00
N GLN A 155 -31.32 19.89 -1.32
CA GLN A 155 -32.49 20.05 -0.46
C GLN A 155 -32.20 20.96 0.74
N ILE A 156 -31.06 20.79 1.42
CA ILE A 156 -30.67 21.67 2.54
C ILE A 156 -30.48 23.10 2.04
N SER A 157 -29.77 23.30 0.92
CA SER A 157 -29.52 24.63 0.36
C SER A 157 -30.81 25.36 -0.05
N SER A 158 -31.77 24.65 -0.63
CA SER A 158 -33.02 25.24 -1.13
C SER A 158 -34.11 25.39 -0.07
N ARG A 159 -34.33 24.36 0.76
CA ARG A 159 -35.41 24.32 1.76
C ARG A 159 -35.01 24.87 3.11
N PHE A 160 -33.71 24.82 3.45
CA PHE A 160 -33.15 25.23 4.74
C PHE A 160 -31.93 26.16 4.58
N PRO A 161 -32.05 27.28 3.84
CA PRO A 161 -30.91 28.14 3.50
C PRO A 161 -30.12 28.65 4.71
N PHE A 162 -30.79 28.95 5.83
CA PHE A 162 -30.11 29.38 7.06
C PHE A 162 -29.28 28.28 7.72
N VAL A 163 -29.75 27.03 7.66
CA VAL A 163 -28.96 25.88 8.13
C VAL A 163 -27.74 25.70 7.24
N PHE A 164 -27.92 25.81 5.92
CA PHE A 164 -26.83 25.75 4.96
C PHE A 164 -25.77 26.84 5.24
N GLU A 165 -26.18 28.09 5.45
CA GLU A 165 -25.31 29.21 5.80
C GLU A 165 -24.61 29.00 7.15
N SER A 166 -25.35 28.58 8.18
CA SER A 166 -24.80 28.32 9.51
C SER A 166 -23.71 27.24 9.48
N LEU A 167 -23.94 26.16 8.73
CA LEU A 167 -22.96 25.10 8.55
C LEU A 167 -21.73 25.56 7.77
N ARG A 168 -21.93 26.37 6.73
CA ARG A 168 -20.84 26.97 5.95
C ARG A 168 -19.97 27.87 6.82
N ASP A 169 -20.58 28.70 7.68
CA ASP A 169 -19.89 29.77 8.39
C ASP A 169 -19.27 29.29 9.73
N CYS A 170 -19.70 28.14 10.27
CA CYS A 170 -19.24 27.65 11.58
C CYS A 170 -17.82 27.06 11.60
N GLY A 171 -17.14 26.93 10.46
CA GLY A 171 -15.78 26.35 10.39
C GLY A 171 -15.69 24.89 10.92
N GLY A 172 -16.82 24.19 11.00
CA GLY A 172 -16.92 22.81 11.46
C GLY A 172 -17.19 22.62 12.95
N ARG A 173 -17.54 23.67 13.71
CA ARG A 173 -18.02 23.52 15.10
C ARG A 173 -19.06 24.58 15.47
N ILE A 174 -20.08 24.18 16.23
CA ILE A 174 -21.03 25.10 16.90
C ILE A 174 -21.14 24.67 18.36
N GLY A 175 -20.87 25.58 19.30
CA GLY A 175 -21.00 25.30 20.74
C GLY A 175 -20.18 24.09 21.23
N GLY A 176 -19.02 23.84 20.62
CA GLY A 176 -18.16 22.68 20.93
C GLY A 176 -18.52 21.38 20.20
N VAL A 177 -19.72 21.29 19.60
CA VAL A 177 -20.15 20.13 18.82
C VAL A 177 -19.53 20.17 17.42
N VAL A 178 -19.00 19.04 16.96
CA VAL A 178 -18.42 18.90 15.61
C VAL A 178 -19.54 18.95 14.56
N MET A 179 -19.36 19.80 13.55
CA MET A 179 -20.33 20.00 12.47
C MET A 179 -19.82 19.40 11.15
N PRO A 180 -20.72 18.99 10.23
CA PRO A 180 -20.35 18.55 8.89
C PRO A 180 -19.68 19.70 8.13
N ARG A 181 -18.41 19.52 7.79
CA ARG A 181 -17.55 20.59 7.25
C ARG A 181 -17.70 20.79 5.76
N HIS A 182 -17.97 19.70 5.05
CA HIS A 182 -17.92 19.61 3.61
C HIS A 182 -19.30 19.53 2.97
N LEU A 183 -20.32 19.06 3.69
CA LEU A 183 -21.71 18.98 3.18
C LEU A 183 -22.21 20.31 2.60
N CYS A 184 -21.90 21.43 3.27
CA CYS A 184 -22.32 22.78 2.86
C CYS A 184 -21.17 23.69 2.39
N ALA A 185 -19.99 23.14 2.09
CA ALA A 185 -18.83 23.94 1.69
C ALA A 185 -19.03 24.62 0.32
N GLN A 186 -18.69 25.92 0.23
CA GLN A 186 -18.80 26.75 -0.99
C GLN A 186 -17.91 26.28 -2.15
N TYR A 187 -16.83 25.55 -1.83
CA TYR A 187 -15.78 25.21 -2.78
C TYR A 187 -15.69 23.71 -3.00
N GLY A 188 -15.86 23.32 -4.25
CA GLY A 188 -15.38 22.04 -4.75
C GLY A 188 -16.34 21.44 -5.75
N ASN A 189 -15.73 20.82 -6.75
CA ASN A 189 -16.39 19.96 -7.72
C ASN A 189 -17.31 18.96 -7.00
N TYR A 190 -18.38 18.55 -7.69
CA TYR A 190 -19.30 17.54 -7.21
C TYR A 190 -18.52 16.28 -6.81
N LEU A 191 -19.08 15.47 -5.91
CA LEU A 191 -18.40 14.23 -5.53
C LEU A 191 -18.20 13.33 -6.75
N GLU A 192 -19.14 13.35 -7.70
CA GLU A 192 -19.03 12.67 -8.98
C GLU A 192 -17.77 13.10 -9.76
N ASP A 193 -17.53 14.40 -9.93
CA ASP A 193 -16.31 14.92 -10.57
C ASP A 193 -15.03 14.49 -9.83
N SER A 194 -15.11 14.42 -8.49
CA SER A 194 -13.99 14.01 -7.64
C SER A 194 -13.65 12.53 -7.87
N PHE A 195 -14.66 11.67 -7.97
CA PHE A 195 -14.48 10.25 -8.30
C PHE A 195 -14.10 10.03 -9.76
N ALA A 196 -14.62 10.81 -10.71
CA ALA A 196 -14.19 10.73 -12.11
C ALA A 196 -12.69 11.06 -12.26
N ARG A 197 -12.22 12.10 -11.53
CA ARG A 197 -10.80 12.42 -11.45
C ARG A 197 -9.99 11.29 -10.79
N LEU A 198 -10.49 10.74 -9.69
CA LEU A 198 -9.88 9.62 -8.99
C LEU A 198 -9.70 8.41 -9.94
N MET A 199 -10.74 8.05 -10.69
CA MET A 199 -10.70 6.95 -11.65
C MET A 199 -9.67 7.17 -12.76
N LYS A 200 -9.54 8.40 -13.28
CA LYS A 200 -8.51 8.75 -14.26
C LYS A 200 -7.09 8.55 -13.71
N GLU A 201 -6.87 8.94 -12.46
CA GLU A 201 -5.57 8.81 -11.81
C GLU A 201 -5.24 7.36 -11.46
N ILE A 202 -6.23 6.58 -10.99
CA ILE A 202 -6.11 5.13 -10.79
C ILE A 202 -5.70 4.46 -12.12
N ALA A 203 -6.38 4.78 -13.22
CA ALA A 203 -6.04 4.21 -14.53
C ALA A 203 -4.61 4.57 -14.97
N SER A 204 -4.17 5.81 -14.70
CA SER A 204 -2.79 6.24 -14.98
C SER A 204 -1.76 5.44 -14.16
N VAL A 205 -2.02 5.21 -12.88
CA VAL A 205 -1.14 4.42 -12.00
C VAL A 205 -1.14 2.95 -12.41
N ALA A 206 -2.32 2.38 -12.68
CA ALA A 206 -2.45 1.01 -13.16
C ALA A 206 -1.65 0.79 -14.46
N LEU A 207 -1.71 1.73 -15.40
CA LEU A 207 -0.92 1.68 -16.63
C LEU A 207 0.59 1.79 -16.37
N ALA A 208 1.01 2.65 -15.42
CA ALA A 208 2.41 2.76 -15.02
C ALA A 208 2.93 1.48 -14.36
N LEU A 209 2.07 0.75 -13.65
CA LEU A 209 2.38 -0.52 -13.01
C LEU A 209 2.31 -1.71 -14.00
N ALA A 210 1.54 -1.63 -15.08
CA ALA A 210 1.35 -2.73 -16.03
C ALA A 210 2.58 -3.06 -16.90
N GLY A 211 3.59 -2.20 -16.92
CA GLY A 211 4.85 -2.45 -17.64
C GLY A 211 5.77 -3.48 -16.96
N ASP A 212 6.89 -3.79 -17.61
CA ASP A 212 8.00 -4.56 -17.03
C ASP A 212 8.38 -4.00 -15.63
N HIS A 213 8.62 -4.90 -14.66
CA HIS A 213 9.04 -4.56 -13.30
C HIS A 213 10.21 -3.59 -13.27
N GLN A 214 11.18 -3.71 -14.19
CA GLN A 214 12.32 -2.79 -14.30
C GLN A 214 11.89 -1.35 -14.61
N ARG A 215 10.87 -1.18 -15.48
CA ARG A 215 10.34 0.13 -15.84
C ARG A 215 9.52 0.74 -14.71
N ALA A 216 8.72 -0.08 -14.03
CA ALA A 216 7.97 0.33 -12.84
C ALA A 216 8.94 0.76 -11.72
N MET A 217 10.02 0.01 -11.50
CA MET A 217 11.05 0.33 -10.51
C MET A 217 11.73 1.67 -10.75
N LYS A 218 12.09 1.98 -12.00
CA LYS A 218 12.64 3.31 -12.36
C LYS A 218 11.69 4.47 -12.03
N SER A 219 10.39 4.19 -11.95
CA SER A 219 9.34 5.17 -11.70
C SER A 219 8.72 5.05 -10.31
N VAL A 220 9.26 4.20 -9.42
CA VAL A 220 8.59 3.81 -8.17
C VAL A 220 8.30 5.01 -7.25
N GLY A 221 9.22 5.98 -7.18
CA GLY A 221 9.02 7.19 -6.39
C GLY A 221 7.85 8.04 -6.91
N LYS A 222 7.73 8.17 -8.24
CA LYS A 222 6.60 8.88 -8.85
C LYS A 222 5.30 8.12 -8.64
N ILE A 223 5.29 6.80 -8.89
CA ILE A 223 4.12 5.94 -8.69
C ILE A 223 3.63 6.06 -7.23
N ARG A 224 4.55 6.01 -6.26
CA ARG A 224 4.23 6.17 -4.85
C ARG A 224 3.58 7.52 -4.56
N SER A 225 4.15 8.62 -5.05
CA SER A 225 3.58 9.96 -4.88
C SER A 225 2.18 10.09 -5.51
N ASP A 226 1.99 9.50 -6.70
CA ASP A 226 0.69 9.45 -7.36
C ASP A 226 -0.34 8.68 -6.52
N ILE A 227 0.04 7.52 -5.97
CA ILE A 227 -0.80 6.71 -5.06
C ILE A 227 -1.13 7.46 -3.76
N GLU A 228 -0.17 8.13 -3.13
CA GLU A 228 -0.42 8.98 -1.95
C GLU A 228 -1.46 10.07 -2.25
N GLY A 229 -1.36 10.68 -3.44
CA GLY A 229 -2.36 11.64 -3.92
C GLY A 229 -3.75 11.02 -4.10
N ILE A 230 -3.83 9.82 -4.68
CA ILE A 230 -5.07 9.05 -4.86
C ILE A 230 -5.72 8.75 -3.50
N ILE A 231 -4.95 8.20 -2.55
CA ILE A 231 -5.40 7.90 -1.18
C ILE A 231 -5.98 9.17 -0.53
N ARG A 232 -5.21 10.26 -0.53
CA ARG A 232 -5.64 11.53 0.08
C ARG A 232 -6.96 12.04 -0.51
N ARG A 233 -7.14 11.95 -1.83
CA ARG A 233 -8.39 12.37 -2.49
C ARG A 233 -9.57 11.47 -2.14
N ALA A 234 -9.36 10.15 -2.11
CA ALA A 234 -10.38 9.21 -1.66
C ALA A 234 -10.79 9.46 -0.20
N GLU A 235 -9.84 9.76 0.68
CA GLU A 235 -10.15 10.11 2.07
C GLU A 235 -10.98 11.39 2.20
N ILE A 236 -10.65 12.42 1.42
CA ILE A 236 -11.44 13.66 1.38
C ILE A 236 -12.86 13.38 0.88
N ALA A 237 -13.01 12.53 -0.15
CA ALA A 237 -14.31 12.12 -0.66
C ALA A 237 -15.10 11.31 0.39
N MET A 238 -14.44 10.41 1.11
CA MET A 238 -15.04 9.65 2.20
C MET A 238 -15.44 10.53 3.39
N ALA A 239 -14.65 11.55 3.73
CA ALA A 239 -14.99 12.52 4.75
C ALA A 239 -16.23 13.35 4.36
N ARG A 240 -16.32 13.73 3.08
CA ARG A 240 -17.52 14.38 2.50
C ARG A 240 -18.77 13.52 2.59
N LEU A 241 -18.67 12.23 2.26
CA LEU A 241 -19.80 11.31 2.40
C LEU A 241 -20.18 11.10 3.87
N ALA A 242 -19.20 10.94 4.77
CA ALA A 242 -19.44 10.77 6.20
C ALA A 242 -20.14 11.98 6.85
N ASP A 243 -20.01 13.17 6.28
CA ASP A 243 -20.73 14.35 6.76
C ASP A 243 -22.26 14.22 6.66
N VAL A 244 -22.78 13.36 5.78
CA VAL A 244 -24.22 13.06 5.71
C VAL A 244 -24.68 12.39 7.00
N GLU A 245 -23.98 11.33 7.42
CA GLU A 245 -24.30 10.64 8.68
C GLU A 245 -24.07 11.54 9.89
N LEU A 246 -23.02 12.36 9.86
CA LEU A 246 -22.73 13.34 10.92
C LEU A 246 -23.84 14.38 11.03
N PHE A 247 -24.32 14.92 9.90
CA PHE A 247 -25.40 15.91 9.86
C PHE A 247 -26.65 15.40 10.56
N PHE A 248 -27.00 14.13 10.39
CA PHE A 248 -28.18 13.52 10.98
C PHE A 248 -27.97 12.97 12.41
N GLN A 249 -26.80 13.16 13.02
CA GLN A 249 -26.61 12.82 14.43
C GLN A 249 -27.50 13.71 15.31
N PRO A 250 -28.18 13.15 16.34
CA PRO A 250 -29.12 13.92 17.17
C PRO A 250 -28.52 15.18 17.80
N ALA A 251 -27.29 15.09 18.30
CA ALA A 251 -26.58 16.22 18.89
C ALA A 251 -26.28 17.33 17.85
N VAL A 252 -25.95 16.95 16.61
CA VAL A 252 -25.64 17.88 15.52
C VAL A 252 -26.91 18.59 15.08
N LEU A 253 -27.98 17.86 14.77
CA LEU A 253 -29.28 18.43 14.40
C LEU A 253 -29.83 19.37 15.47
N SER A 254 -29.79 18.96 16.75
CA SER A 254 -30.25 19.80 17.87
C SER A 254 -29.46 21.11 17.96
N THR A 255 -28.14 21.04 17.82
CA THR A 255 -27.26 22.21 17.84
C THR A 255 -27.55 23.15 16.67
N ILE A 256 -27.72 22.60 15.46
CA ILE A 256 -28.08 23.36 14.25
C ILE A 256 -29.43 24.05 14.44
N CYS A 257 -30.47 23.33 14.88
CA CYS A 257 -31.79 23.90 15.11
C CYS A 257 -31.76 25.02 16.15
N THR A 258 -31.01 24.83 17.25
CA THR A 258 -30.84 25.85 18.28
C THR A 258 -30.16 27.10 17.72
N ALA A 259 -29.06 26.93 16.98
CA ALA A 259 -28.36 28.04 16.36
C ALA A 259 -29.25 28.78 15.33
N ALA A 260 -29.95 28.05 14.46
CA ALA A 260 -30.84 28.62 13.46
C ALA A 260 -32.01 29.38 14.09
N ASN A 261 -32.65 28.82 15.13
CA ASN A 261 -33.77 29.45 15.83
C ASN A 261 -33.35 30.70 16.61
N ASN A 262 -32.13 30.71 17.18
CA ASN A 262 -31.59 31.88 17.88
C ASN A 262 -31.19 33.01 16.91
N ALA A 263 -30.69 32.67 15.72
CA ALA A 263 -30.25 33.65 14.74
C ALA A 263 -31.42 34.44 14.12
N VAL A 264 -32.60 33.81 13.94
CA VAL A 264 -33.77 34.48 13.35
C VAL A 264 -35.07 34.12 14.10
N PRO A 265 -35.36 34.75 15.26
CA PRO A 265 -36.48 34.38 16.13
C PRO A 265 -37.88 34.48 15.50
N ARG A 266 -38.02 35.11 14.32
CA ARG A 266 -39.30 35.39 13.66
C ARG A 266 -39.53 34.64 12.35
N ARG A 267 -38.59 33.81 11.89
CA ARG A 267 -38.72 33.04 10.65
C ARG A 267 -38.59 31.55 10.92
N ALA A 268 -39.72 30.92 11.24
CA ALA A 268 -39.92 29.46 11.23
C ALA A 268 -39.06 28.66 12.23
N THR A 269 -39.71 27.94 13.14
CA THR A 269 -39.00 27.08 14.09
C THR A 269 -38.53 25.80 13.42
N HIS A 270 -37.25 25.50 13.57
CA HIS A 270 -36.61 24.27 13.12
C HIS A 270 -36.68 23.22 14.23
N TYR A 271 -36.98 21.98 13.86
CA TYR A 271 -37.09 20.83 14.76
C TYR A 271 -36.17 19.70 14.30
N ALA A 272 -35.40 19.15 15.24
CA ALA A 272 -34.62 17.95 15.03
C ALA A 272 -35.49 16.71 15.33
N GLY A 273 -35.61 15.81 14.36
CA GLY A 273 -36.21 14.49 14.53
C GLY A 273 -35.18 13.38 14.35
N LEU A 274 -35.59 12.13 14.55
CA LEU A 274 -34.74 10.98 14.26
C LEU A 274 -34.40 10.95 12.76
N LEU A 275 -33.12 11.19 12.43
CA LEU A 275 -32.60 11.23 11.06
C LEU A 275 -33.32 12.21 10.13
N LYS A 276 -33.89 13.28 10.68
CA LYS A 276 -34.61 14.30 9.90
C LYS A 276 -34.56 15.70 10.50
N LEU A 277 -34.61 16.68 9.62
CA LEU A 277 -34.76 18.10 9.92
C LEU A 277 -36.11 18.58 9.38
N THR A 278 -36.89 19.26 10.22
CA THR A 278 -38.23 19.74 9.87
C THR A 278 -38.37 21.23 10.15
N CYS A 279 -39.00 21.97 9.24
CA CYS A 279 -39.35 23.38 9.43
C CYS A 279 -40.63 23.69 8.64
N ARG A 280 -41.70 24.11 9.33
CA ARG A 280 -43.03 24.31 8.73
C ARG A 280 -43.52 23.05 7.99
N SER A 281 -43.66 23.13 6.67
CA SER A 281 -44.08 22.05 5.76
C SER A 281 -42.90 21.34 5.08
N GLU A 282 -41.67 21.80 5.32
CA GLU A 282 -40.47 21.24 4.70
C GLU A 282 -39.85 20.18 5.61
N VAL A 283 -39.43 19.08 4.99
CA VAL A 283 -38.71 17.99 5.63
C VAL A 283 -37.51 17.60 4.78
N VAL A 284 -36.39 17.38 5.45
CA VAL A 284 -35.18 16.75 4.89
C VAL A 284 -34.85 15.55 5.76
N GLU A 285 -34.74 14.38 5.16
CA GLU A 285 -34.44 13.11 5.82
C GLU A 285 -33.20 12.48 5.18
N ILE A 286 -32.53 11.58 5.91
CA ILE A 286 -31.45 10.79 5.32
C ILE A 286 -32.04 9.92 4.18
N PRO A 287 -31.45 9.93 2.98
CA PRO A 287 -31.93 9.06 1.92
C PRO A 287 -31.85 7.59 2.36
N PRO A 288 -32.91 6.77 2.20
CA PRO A 288 -32.91 5.39 2.69
C PRO A 288 -31.89 4.49 1.96
N SER A 289 -31.45 4.90 0.77
CA SER A 289 -30.39 4.24 0.01
C SER A 289 -28.98 4.72 0.37
N PHE A 290 -28.84 5.68 1.30
CA PHE A 290 -27.53 6.19 1.70
C PHE A 290 -26.85 5.17 2.61
N ALA A 291 -25.68 4.68 2.16
CA ALA A 291 -24.80 3.86 2.96
C ALA A 291 -23.37 4.31 2.70
N LEU A 292 -22.64 4.63 3.77
CA LEU A 292 -21.24 5.03 3.66
C LEU A 292 -20.40 3.85 3.12
N PRO A 293 -19.60 4.04 2.07
CA PRO A 293 -18.71 2.98 1.58
C PRO A 293 -17.69 2.54 2.64
N ASP A 294 -17.32 1.26 2.62
CA ASP A 294 -16.24 0.73 3.47
C ASP A 294 -14.87 1.31 3.06
N ARG A 295 -13.95 1.42 4.02
CA ARG A 295 -12.61 2.00 3.85
C ARG A 295 -11.51 0.96 3.62
N LYS A 296 -11.81 -0.34 3.69
CA LYS A 296 -10.81 -1.42 3.57
C LYS A 296 -9.88 -1.30 2.36
N ALA A 297 -10.41 -0.93 1.19
CA ALA A 297 -9.58 -0.78 -0.01
C ALA A 297 -8.56 0.38 0.11
N ILE A 298 -8.95 1.49 0.75
CA ILE A 298 -8.06 2.63 1.05
C ILE A 298 -6.98 2.20 2.05
N GLU A 299 -7.37 1.46 3.08
CA GLU A 299 -6.48 0.97 4.14
C GLU A 299 -5.47 -0.05 3.62
N ARG A 300 -5.90 -1.00 2.79
CA ARG A 300 -5.02 -1.97 2.15
C ARG A 300 -4.01 -1.28 1.24
N LEU A 301 -4.45 -0.34 0.39
CA LEU A 301 -3.55 0.40 -0.49
C LEU A 301 -2.52 1.20 0.31
N ARG A 302 -2.91 1.78 1.45
CA ARG A 302 -1.97 2.45 2.37
C ARG A 302 -0.97 1.49 3.01
N ALA A 303 -1.41 0.32 3.45
CA ALA A 303 -0.54 -0.68 4.06
C ALA A 303 0.54 -1.12 3.07
N VAL A 304 0.13 -1.47 1.85
CA VAL A 304 1.02 -1.84 0.74
C VAL A 304 1.89 -0.66 0.25
N LEU A 305 1.61 0.58 0.63
CA LEU A 305 2.49 1.70 0.30
C LEU A 305 3.56 1.94 1.36
N SER A 306 3.21 1.70 2.62
CA SER A 306 4.04 2.02 3.78
C SER A 306 5.30 1.17 3.90
N GLY A 307 5.24 -0.08 3.44
CA GLY A 307 6.35 -1.03 3.58
C GLY A 307 5.81 -2.27 4.23
#